data_AF-A0A536CEH4-F1
#
_entry.id   AF-A0A536CEH4-F1
#
_cell.length_a   1.000
_cell.length_b   1.000
_cell.length_c   1.000
_cell.angle_alpha   90.00
_cell.angle_beta   90.00
_cell.angle_gamma   90.00
#
_symmetry.space_group_name_H-M   'P 1'
#
loop_
_entity.id
_entity.type
_entity.pdbx_description
1 polymer ?
#
loop_
_entity_poly.entity_id
_entity_poly.type
_entity_poly.pdbx_seq_one_letter_code
_entity_poly.pdbx_strand_id
1 'polypeptide(L)'
;MNAILQNQHGSKLVQDLGDVDKPVPAQQTTMQAIVQDKYGSSSVLELRSIDKPEIGVDDVLVRVRAAGLHIGDLHVMTGQPYLMRIVGFGLRAPKARVRGMDVAGTV
;
A
#
# COMPACT_ATOMS: atom_id res chain seq x y z
N MET A 1 58.64 17.63 -38.96
CA MET A 1 57.16 17.61 -38.92
C MET A 1 56.76 16.79 -37.69
N ASN A 2 56.13 17.43 -36.70
CA ASN A 2 55.88 16.87 -35.37
C ASN A 2 54.61 15.98 -35.35
N ALA A 3 54.62 14.94 -34.51
CA ALA A 3 53.41 14.42 -33.88
C ALA A 3 53.75 13.81 -32.52
N ILE A 4 53.24 14.43 -31.47
CA ILE A 4 53.08 13.90 -30.12
C ILE A 4 51.78 13.10 -30.12
N LEU A 5 51.82 11.83 -29.72
CA LEU A 5 50.64 11.12 -29.23
C LEU A 5 51.06 10.31 -28.00
N GLN A 6 50.95 10.94 -26.83
CA GLN A 6 50.99 10.25 -25.56
C GLN A 6 49.73 9.37 -25.46
N ASN A 7 49.98 8.08 -25.26
CA ASN A 7 48.97 7.03 -25.23
C ASN A 7 48.11 7.14 -23.97
N GLN A 8 46.79 7.08 -24.16
CA GLN A 8 45.78 7.43 -23.16
C GLN A 8 45.43 6.25 -22.24
N HIS A 9 46.23 6.04 -21.19
CA HIS A 9 45.86 5.19 -20.06
C HIS A 9 45.35 6.06 -18.90
N GLY A 10 44.03 6.26 -18.79
CA GLY A 10 43.50 6.98 -17.62
C GLY A 10 42.00 7.30 -17.51
N SER A 11 41.07 6.77 -18.32
CA SER A 11 39.66 7.23 -18.26
C SER A 11 38.57 6.17 -18.14
N LYS A 12 38.87 4.94 -17.68
CA LYS A 12 37.82 3.91 -17.49
C LYS A 12 37.25 3.83 -16.06
N LEU A 13 37.58 4.77 -15.17
CA LEU A 13 37.18 4.76 -13.76
C LEU A 13 36.22 5.89 -13.36
N VAL A 14 35.73 6.71 -14.30
CA VAL A 14 34.84 7.86 -14.01
C VAL A 14 33.46 7.74 -14.66
N GLN A 15 33.15 6.65 -15.36
CA GLN A 15 31.88 6.51 -16.09
C GLN A 15 30.76 5.73 -15.35
N ASP A 16 31.03 5.20 -14.15
CA ASP A 16 29.99 4.52 -13.34
C ASP A 16 29.41 5.38 -12.19
N LEU A 17 29.82 6.65 -12.05
CA LEU A 17 29.14 7.62 -11.18
C LEU A 17 28.06 8.37 -11.96
N GLY A 18 27.05 7.64 -12.42
CA GLY A 18 26.03 8.17 -13.32
C GLY A 18 24.63 7.66 -13.02
N ASP A 19 24.23 7.49 -11.75
CA ASP A 19 22.80 7.42 -11.38
C ASP A 19 22.52 7.61 -9.87
N VAL A 20 23.42 8.27 -9.13
CA VAL A 20 23.25 8.48 -7.66
C VAL A 20 22.23 9.61 -7.35
N ASP A 21 21.77 10.33 -8.37
CA ASP A 21 20.84 11.47 -8.25
C ASP A 21 19.49 11.24 -8.93
N LYS A 22 19.14 9.99 -9.28
CA LYS A 22 17.72 9.69 -9.45
C LYS A 22 17.08 9.81 -8.07
N PRO A 23 16.12 10.72 -7.85
CA PRO A 23 15.38 10.70 -6.61
C PRO A 23 14.83 9.30 -6.45
N VAL A 24 15.23 8.61 -5.38
CA VAL A 24 14.52 7.42 -4.92
C VAL A 24 13.05 7.86 -4.92
N PRO A 25 12.18 7.28 -5.76
CA PRO A 25 10.84 7.82 -5.95
C PRO A 25 10.24 7.98 -4.58
N ALA A 26 9.88 9.23 -4.24
CA ALA A 26 9.40 9.60 -2.92
C ALA A 26 8.38 8.54 -2.50
N GLN A 27 8.68 7.84 -1.41
CA GLN A 27 7.90 6.70 -0.97
C GLN A 27 6.45 7.18 -0.85
N GLN A 28 5.58 6.73 -1.74
CA GLN A 28 4.20 7.23 -1.82
C GLN A 28 3.60 7.19 -0.42
N THR A 29 3.28 8.34 0.18
CA THR A 29 2.78 8.41 1.56
C THR A 29 1.33 7.93 1.65
N THR A 30 0.66 7.82 0.50
CA THR A 30 -0.72 7.40 0.37
C THR A 30 -0.86 6.07 -0.40
N MET A 31 -2.00 5.42 -0.22
CA MET A 31 -2.43 4.20 -0.91
C MET A 31 -3.92 4.25 -1.25
N GLN A 32 -4.31 3.52 -2.29
CA GLN A 32 -5.72 3.33 -2.62
C GLN A 32 -6.34 2.27 -1.70
N ALA A 33 -7.51 2.56 -1.15
CA ALA A 33 -8.24 1.64 -0.27
C ALA A 33 -9.75 1.73 -0.49
N ILE A 34 -10.44 0.61 -0.29
CA ILE A 34 -11.89 0.60 -0.16
C ILE A 34 -12.23 0.96 1.29
N VAL A 35 -12.84 2.14 1.45
CA VAL A 35 -13.17 2.76 2.72
C VAL A 35 -14.67 2.65 3.00
N GLN A 36 -15.00 2.40 4.26
CA GLN A 36 -16.37 2.32 4.73
C GLN A 36 -16.55 3.12 6.04
N ASP A 37 -17.41 4.15 6.00
CA ASP A 37 -17.70 5.01 7.17
C ASP A 37 -18.98 4.64 7.93
N LYS A 38 -19.85 3.84 7.29
CA LYS A 38 -21.15 3.45 7.85
C LYS A 38 -21.52 2.05 7.38
N TYR A 39 -22.37 1.39 8.14
CA TYR A 39 -22.96 0.11 7.72
C TYR A 39 -23.88 0.30 6.51
N GLY A 40 -23.89 -0.68 5.61
CA GLY A 40 -24.74 -0.67 4.42
C GLY A 40 -24.42 -1.78 3.43
N SER A 41 -25.07 -1.75 2.27
CA SER A 41 -24.70 -2.59 1.11
C SER A 41 -23.45 -2.05 0.42
N SER A 42 -23.02 -2.66 -0.69
CA SER A 42 -21.83 -2.21 -1.43
C SER A 42 -21.86 -0.74 -1.87
N SER A 43 -23.02 -0.07 -1.89
CA SER A 43 -23.15 1.34 -2.24
C SER A 43 -22.52 2.31 -1.24
N VAL A 44 -22.17 1.85 -0.02
CA VAL A 44 -21.48 2.68 0.98
C VAL A 44 -19.96 2.53 0.93
N LEU A 45 -19.45 1.69 0.02
CA LEU A 45 -18.02 1.49 -0.18
C LEU A 45 -17.47 2.53 -1.15
N GLU A 46 -16.37 3.15 -0.78
CA GLU A 46 -15.73 4.18 -1.59
C GLU A 46 -14.26 3.87 -1.81
N LEU A 47 -13.80 3.97 -3.05
CA LEU A 47 -12.37 3.92 -3.36
C LEU A 47 -11.76 5.29 -3.06
N ARG A 48 -10.88 5.36 -2.06
CA ARG A 48 -10.20 6.60 -1.65
C ARG A 48 -8.70 6.42 -1.59
N SER A 49 -7.97 7.52 -1.85
CA SER A 49 -6.55 7.63 -1.49
C SER A 49 -6.48 8.00 -0.01
N ILE A 50 -5.78 7.20 0.78
CA ILE A 50 -5.60 7.39 2.22
C ILE A 50 -4.12 7.26 2.58
N ASP A 51 -3.69 7.76 3.73
CA ASP A 51 -2.33 7.56 4.19
C ASP A 51 -2.02 6.07 4.37
N LYS A 52 -0.77 5.71 4.10
CA LYS A 52 -0.28 4.36 4.41
C LYS A 52 -0.35 4.14 5.92
N PRO A 53 -0.72 2.93 6.37
CA PRO A 53 -0.75 2.63 7.79
C PRO A 53 0.66 2.71 8.38
N GLU A 54 0.74 3.23 9.60
CA GLU A 54 1.94 3.10 10.42
C GLU A 54 2.12 1.61 10.80
N ILE A 55 3.38 1.14 10.75
CA ILE A 55 3.74 -0.25 11.09
C ILE A 55 4.61 -0.26 12.35
N GLY A 56 4.32 -1.16 13.27
CA GLY A 56 5.13 -1.43 14.45
C GLY A 56 6.37 -2.27 14.16
N VAL A 57 7.13 -2.59 15.21
CA VAL A 57 8.41 -3.34 15.11
C VAL A 57 8.22 -4.75 14.55
N ASP A 58 7.09 -5.39 14.88
CA ASP A 58 6.78 -6.77 14.49
C ASP A 58 5.76 -6.85 13.34
N ASP A 59 5.39 -5.71 12.74
CA ASP A 59 4.42 -5.63 11.65
C ASP A 59 5.11 -5.70 10.29
N VAL A 60 4.37 -6.18 9.29
CA VAL A 60 4.78 -6.16 7.88
C VAL A 60 3.79 -5.38 7.04
N LEU A 61 4.31 -4.61 6.09
CA LEU A 61 3.48 -3.92 5.10
C LEU A 61 3.44 -4.73 3.81
N VAL A 62 2.27 -5.26 3.46
CA VAL A 62 2.10 -6.07 2.24
C VAL A 62 1.59 -5.19 1.09
N ARG A 63 2.28 -5.23 -0.06
CA ARG A 63 1.75 -4.73 -1.33
C ARG A 63 0.71 -5.70 -1.88
N VAL A 64 -0.55 -5.44 -1.59
CA VAL A 64 -1.69 -6.27 -2.02
C VAL A 64 -1.83 -6.26 -3.55
N ARG A 65 -1.96 -7.46 -4.14
CA ARG A 65 -2.24 -7.68 -5.57
C ARG A 65 -3.64 -8.24 -5.81
N ALA A 66 -4.17 -8.99 -4.85
CA ALA A 66 -5.53 -9.50 -4.85
C ALA A 66 -6.09 -9.54 -3.43
N ALA A 67 -7.41 -9.39 -3.30
CA ALA A 67 -8.14 -9.53 -2.05
C ALA A 67 -9.33 -10.48 -2.25
N GLY A 68 -9.62 -11.29 -1.23
CA GLY A 68 -10.76 -12.20 -1.23
C GLY A 68 -12.07 -11.51 -0.81
N LEU A 69 -13.20 -12.09 -1.23
CA LEU A 69 -14.52 -11.75 -0.70
C LEU A 69 -15.16 -13.00 -0.13
N HIS A 70 -15.60 -12.93 1.12
CA HIS A 70 -16.25 -14.02 1.81
C HIS A 70 -17.58 -13.57 2.42
N ILE A 71 -18.46 -14.52 2.76
CA ILE A 71 -19.79 -14.19 3.31
C ILE A 71 -19.71 -13.41 4.63
N GLY A 72 -18.67 -13.65 5.44
CA GLY A 72 -18.38 -12.81 6.61
C GLY A 72 -18.19 -11.32 6.28
N ASP A 73 -17.66 -10.95 5.11
CA ASP A 73 -17.46 -9.55 4.73
C ASP A 73 -18.81 -8.86 4.56
N LEU A 74 -19.80 -9.57 4.02
CA LEU A 74 -21.17 -9.07 3.91
C LEU A 74 -21.75 -8.76 5.29
N HIS A 75 -21.57 -9.65 6.26
CA HIS A 75 -22.05 -9.47 7.63
C HIS A 75 -21.38 -8.27 8.31
N VAL A 76 -20.07 -8.12 8.17
CA VAL A 76 -19.34 -6.97 8.74
C VAL A 76 -19.68 -5.66 8.00
N MET A 77 -19.80 -5.70 6.68
CA MET A 77 -20.13 -4.53 5.85
C MET A 77 -21.54 -4.02 6.14
N THR A 78 -22.52 -4.92 6.22
CA THR A 78 -23.92 -4.55 6.53
C THR A 78 -24.15 -4.31 8.02
N GLY A 79 -23.26 -4.81 8.88
CA GLY A 79 -23.46 -4.84 10.32
C GLY A 79 -24.62 -5.74 10.72
N GLN A 80 -24.83 -6.83 9.97
CA GLN A 80 -25.87 -7.82 10.18
C GLN A 80 -25.23 -9.20 10.47
N PRO A 81 -25.88 -10.07 11.27
CA PRO A 81 -26.95 -9.71 12.21
C PRO A 81 -26.47 -8.67 13.21
N TYR A 82 -27.40 -7.97 13.89
CA TYR A 82 -27.06 -6.85 14.77
C TYR A 82 -26.05 -7.22 15.87
N LEU A 83 -25.99 -8.51 16.24
CA LEU A 83 -24.97 -9.07 17.12
C LEU A 83 -23.54 -8.72 16.69
N MET A 84 -23.26 -8.68 15.38
CA MET A 84 -21.94 -8.28 14.85
C MET A 84 -21.48 -6.92 15.38
N ARG A 85 -22.41 -5.97 15.52
CA ARG A 85 -22.11 -4.62 16.03
C ARG A 85 -21.65 -4.65 17.49
N ILE A 86 -22.24 -5.55 18.28
CA ILE A 86 -22.03 -5.64 19.73
C ILE A 86 -20.79 -6.48 20.06
N VAL A 87 -20.46 -7.49 19.25
CA VAL A 87 -19.31 -8.38 19.47
C VAL A 87 -17.96 -7.82 18.99
N GLY A 88 -17.87 -6.51 18.75
CA GLY A 88 -16.58 -5.83 18.52
C GLY A 88 -16.38 -5.23 17.12
N PHE A 89 -17.32 -5.37 16.19
CA PHE A 89 -17.21 -4.74 14.87
C PHE A 89 -17.67 -3.28 14.81
N GLY A 90 -18.18 -2.75 15.92
CA GLY A 90 -18.56 -1.34 16.09
C GLY A 90 -20.07 -1.15 16.26
N LEU A 91 -20.51 -0.32 17.22
CA LEU A 91 -21.94 -0.18 17.50
C LEU A 91 -22.67 0.65 16.42
N ARG A 92 -22.07 1.77 16.01
CA ARG A 92 -22.67 2.75 15.09
C ARG A 92 -22.12 2.67 13.66
N ALA A 93 -20.83 2.38 13.55
CA ALA A 93 -20.10 2.28 12.30
C ALA A 93 -19.04 1.18 12.41
N PRO A 94 -18.58 0.60 11.28
CA PRO A 94 -17.50 -0.37 11.29
C PRO A 94 -16.26 0.18 12.01
N LYS A 95 -15.71 -0.60 12.94
CA LYS A 95 -14.52 -0.21 13.72
C LYS A 95 -13.27 -0.10 12.84
N ALA A 96 -13.07 -1.07 11.95
CA ALA A 96 -12.04 -1.00 10.91
C ALA A 96 -12.59 -0.21 9.72
N ARG A 97 -11.92 0.84 9.29
CA ARG A 97 -12.44 1.70 8.22
C ARG A 97 -12.13 1.15 6.81
N VAL A 98 -10.99 0.49 6.67
CA VAL A 98 -10.56 -0.16 5.42
C VAL A 98 -11.11 -1.59 5.38
N ARG A 99 -11.63 -2.00 4.22
CA ARG A 99 -12.20 -3.34 4.00
C ARG A 99 -11.16 -4.34 3.49
N GLY A 100 -11.42 -5.62 3.75
CA GLY A 100 -10.62 -6.78 3.33
C GLY A 100 -10.11 -7.57 4.53
N MET A 101 -10.34 -8.89 4.55
CA MET A 101 -9.81 -9.80 5.57
C MET A 101 -8.87 -10.86 4.99
N ASP A 102 -8.88 -11.04 3.67
CA ASP A 102 -8.00 -11.94 2.94
C ASP A 102 -7.20 -11.18 1.88
N VAL A 103 -5.90 -11.46 1.77
CA VAL A 103 -5.00 -10.80 0.81
C VAL A 103 -3.99 -11.77 0.19
N ALA A 104 -3.55 -11.46 -1.03
CA ALA A 104 -2.36 -12.04 -1.65
C ALA A 104 -1.49 -10.91 -2.22
N GLY A 105 -0.18 -10.97 -1.98
CA GLY A 105 0.74 -9.91 -2.35
C GLY A 105 2.18 -10.21 -1.96
N THR A 106 3.01 -9.18 -1.93
CA THR A 106 4.42 -9.25 -1.56
C THR A 106 4.69 -8.37 -0.34
N VAL A 107 5.56 -8.83 0.56
CA VAL A 107 6.13 -7.99 1.63
C VAL A 107 7.19 -7.07 1.04
#